data_AF-A0A954ZRT1-F1
#
_entry.id   AF-A0A954ZRT1-F1
#
_cell.length_a   1.000
_cell.length_b   1.000
_cell.length_c   1.000
_cell.angle_alpha   90.00
_cell.angle_beta   90.00
_cell.angle_gamma   90.00
#
_symmetry.space_group_name_H-M   'P 1'
#
loop_
_entity.id
_entity.type
_entity.pdbx_description
1 polymer ?
#
loop_
_entity_poly.entity_id
_entity_poly.type
_entity_poly.pdbx_seq_one_letter_code
_entity_poly.pdbx_strand_id
1 'polypeptide(L)'
;MREANTPGPCARRNAHTPAHADDEDGQRHPMKRSTHRTDRDDDRPTPGRVTPAQPPSTLPARSPVTLADEALFRRAFASLREPISDTTFAICLGWCEALELSYCIIEDHLCLFSAADGDLTLMLPPLPVADNADDKLGACIEQCFVIMDAENTPERIEHSRIEYVPDEVLIKIQNAMPMKLSTTAMPGDYIYPRQAMVELAGGDLKGKRKMRNRFERENPEITVAPITPADLDDCRALLKRWRTTADERHEGEANERLIGTDVLRKRDEGFTLCLLEHMHTLKLESMLVRSGGRLVAFTLGERLTPDQAVIYVEKTDPDADGAPQFIFSKFCEVNFPDVSEINVGDDWGIESLRYTKTSYRPSRMIPKAMLSRVPVPEVLGVEHNMLRTLRTVPIDPNAPLLTPSSGVTIRHAVKSDADMLVEIEASAFIEDDRFSARQIKRLIENPRAIVLVAEEQADGEGRILGWAVALIRHHRRWRSGRVYGVAVAHPAKGRGIGRTLVTTLIQRLQDANINRVYLEVRADNTPAMTLYESLGFEPIAILADYYADDIHGIRMRLIKPGEIGSA
;
A
#
# COMPACT_ATOMS: atom_id res chain seq x y z
N MET A 1 -29.19 29.63 -41.57
CA MET A 1 -30.38 30.05 -42.34
C MET A 1 -30.63 29.01 -43.41
N ARG A 2 -31.92 28.68 -43.66
CA ARG A 2 -32.43 27.66 -44.61
C ARG A 2 -32.09 26.21 -44.18
N GLU A 3 -33.05 25.37 -43.77
CA GLU A 3 -34.23 24.78 -44.48
C GLU A 3 -33.84 23.68 -45.49
N ALA A 4 -34.55 22.55 -45.64
CA ALA A 4 -35.62 21.91 -44.85
C ALA A 4 -35.92 20.48 -45.40
N ASN A 5 -36.90 19.79 -44.79
CA ASN A 5 -37.79 18.76 -45.36
C ASN A 5 -37.32 17.29 -45.56
N THR A 6 -37.88 16.43 -44.71
CA THR A 6 -38.52 15.13 -45.06
C THR A 6 -39.86 15.37 -45.79
N PRO A 7 -40.48 14.42 -46.53
CA PRO A 7 -41.13 13.20 -45.98
C PRO A 7 -41.10 11.93 -46.88
N GLY A 8 -41.68 10.81 -46.38
CA GLY A 8 -41.90 9.54 -47.13
C GLY A 8 -43.20 9.54 -47.97
N PRO A 9 -43.94 8.40 -48.19
CA PRO A 9 -43.76 7.03 -47.65
C PRO A 9 -44.11 5.83 -48.61
N CYS A 10 -44.07 4.60 -48.05
CA CYS A 10 -44.93 3.42 -48.35
C CYS A 10 -44.84 2.63 -49.69
N ALA A 11 -44.65 1.29 -49.62
CA ALA A 11 -45.58 0.27 -50.16
C ALA A 11 -45.10 -1.19 -49.93
N ARG A 12 -46.04 -2.16 -49.92
CA ARG A 12 -45.84 -3.63 -49.73
C ARG A 12 -45.93 -4.39 -51.06
N ARG A 13 -45.35 -5.61 -51.13
CA ARG A 13 -46.07 -6.92 -51.28
C ARG A 13 -45.15 -8.09 -51.66
N ASN A 14 -45.45 -9.27 -51.07
CA ASN A 14 -45.51 -10.65 -51.62
C ASN A 14 -44.40 -11.18 -52.56
N ALA A 15 -44.15 -12.49 -52.72
CA ALA A 15 -44.32 -13.75 -51.97
C ALA A 15 -44.07 -14.87 -53.01
N HIS A 16 -43.44 -16.01 -52.68
CA HIS A 16 -43.73 -17.34 -53.26
C HIS A 16 -42.86 -18.45 -52.64
N THR A 17 -43.47 -19.63 -52.48
CA THR A 17 -42.86 -20.93 -52.11
C THR A 17 -43.12 -21.92 -53.26
N PRO A 18 -42.27 -22.94 -53.47
CA PRO A 18 -42.65 -24.33 -53.12
C PRO A 18 -41.48 -25.10 -52.45
N ALA A 19 -41.59 -26.15 -51.63
CA ALA A 19 -42.56 -27.25 -51.37
C ALA A 19 -42.14 -28.63 -51.97
N HIS A 20 -42.34 -29.71 -51.18
CA HIS A 20 -41.99 -31.15 -51.39
C HIS A 20 -40.49 -31.53 -51.18
N ALA A 21 -40.08 -32.73 -50.71
CA ALA A 21 -40.73 -33.90 -50.07
C ALA A 21 -39.62 -34.87 -49.53
N ASP A 22 -39.80 -35.94 -48.73
CA ASP A 22 -40.72 -36.37 -47.62
C ASP A 22 -40.07 -37.66 -46.95
N ASP A 23 -40.80 -38.51 -46.20
CA ASP A 23 -40.44 -39.82 -45.54
C ASP A 23 -39.39 -39.84 -44.38
N GLU A 24 -39.68 -40.26 -43.12
CA GLU A 24 -40.11 -41.58 -42.54
C GLU A 24 -38.99 -42.65 -42.48
N ASP A 25 -38.76 -43.48 -41.43
CA ASP A 25 -39.37 -43.76 -40.11
C ASP A 25 -38.26 -44.38 -39.18
N GLY A 26 -38.46 -44.54 -37.85
CA GLY A 26 -37.47 -45.25 -37.00
C GLY A 26 -37.57 -45.11 -35.47
N GLN A 27 -38.52 -45.81 -34.83
CA GLN A 27 -38.74 -45.83 -33.37
C GLN A 27 -37.61 -46.44 -32.51
N ARG A 28 -37.43 -45.94 -31.26
CA ARG A 28 -37.55 -46.73 -29.99
C ARG A 28 -37.34 -45.91 -28.71
N HIS A 29 -38.27 -46.06 -27.75
CA HIS A 29 -38.17 -45.62 -26.35
C HIS A 29 -37.83 -46.82 -25.43
N PRO A 30 -37.32 -46.59 -24.20
CA PRO A 30 -38.21 -46.70 -23.04
C PRO A 30 -37.97 -45.71 -21.87
N MET A 31 -39.07 -45.19 -21.31
CA MET A 31 -39.48 -45.21 -19.88
C MET A 31 -38.37 -45.17 -18.79
N LYS A 32 -38.37 -44.29 -17.78
CA LYS A 32 -39.37 -43.98 -16.72
C LYS A 32 -38.71 -42.91 -15.79
N ARG A 33 -39.33 -42.08 -14.92
CA ARG A 33 -40.59 -42.08 -14.15
C ARG A 33 -40.96 -40.63 -13.82
N SER A 34 -42.24 -40.30 -13.77
CA SER A 34 -42.76 -39.04 -13.19
C SER A 34 -43.35 -39.28 -11.79
N THR A 35 -43.12 -38.36 -10.85
CA THR A 35 -43.99 -38.17 -9.68
C THR A 35 -44.17 -36.68 -9.43
N HIS A 36 -45.33 -36.14 -9.81
CA HIS A 36 -45.74 -34.82 -9.34
C HIS A 36 -46.03 -34.87 -7.84
N ARG A 37 -45.55 -33.86 -7.11
CA ARG A 37 -46.29 -33.28 -6.00
C ARG A 37 -46.24 -31.77 -6.15
N THR A 38 -47.39 -31.19 -6.43
CA THR A 38 -47.60 -29.75 -6.42
C THR A 38 -48.01 -29.33 -5.02
N ASP A 39 -47.28 -28.40 -4.43
CA ASP A 39 -47.84 -27.44 -3.48
C ASP A 39 -47.33 -26.05 -3.89
N ARG A 40 -48.19 -25.04 -3.76
CA ARG A 40 -47.93 -23.65 -4.15
C ARG A 40 -47.69 -22.79 -2.90
N ASP A 41 -47.19 -21.58 -3.15
CA ASP A 41 -47.27 -20.39 -2.29
C ASP A 41 -46.32 -20.31 -1.06
N ASP A 42 -45.09 -19.84 -1.29
CA ASP A 42 -44.49 -18.74 -0.51
C ASP A 42 -43.88 -17.75 -1.51
N ASP A 43 -44.68 -16.76 -1.90
CA ASP A 43 -44.34 -15.78 -2.94
C ASP A 43 -43.52 -14.63 -2.32
N ARG A 44 -42.20 -14.80 -2.30
CA ARG A 44 -41.25 -13.73 -1.96
C ARG A 44 -40.19 -13.62 -3.06
N PRO A 45 -39.91 -12.40 -3.55
CA PRO A 45 -38.83 -12.21 -4.52
C PRO A 45 -37.49 -12.54 -3.86
N THR A 46 -36.87 -13.65 -4.26
CA THR A 46 -35.46 -13.89 -3.98
C THR A 46 -34.63 -12.78 -4.60
N PRO A 47 -33.69 -12.15 -3.85
CA PRO A 47 -32.78 -11.19 -4.45
C PRO A 47 -32.01 -11.90 -5.56
N GLY A 48 -32.13 -11.39 -6.79
CA GLY A 48 -31.54 -12.01 -7.97
C GLY A 48 -30.05 -12.22 -7.75
N ARG A 49 -29.60 -13.48 -7.79
CA ARG A 49 -28.19 -13.81 -7.68
C ARG A 49 -27.48 -13.18 -8.87
N VAL A 50 -26.78 -12.07 -8.63
CA VAL A 50 -25.94 -11.42 -9.65
C VAL A 50 -24.95 -12.47 -10.11
N THR A 51 -25.17 -12.96 -11.33
CA THR A 51 -24.27 -13.90 -11.96
C THR A 51 -23.08 -13.07 -12.43
N PRO A 52 -21.82 -13.46 -12.13
CA PRO A 52 -20.67 -12.76 -12.67
C PRO A 52 -20.84 -12.61 -14.18
N ALA A 53 -20.57 -11.41 -14.71
CA ALA A 53 -20.58 -11.22 -16.15
C ALA A 53 -19.62 -12.24 -16.77
N GLN A 54 -20.07 -12.96 -17.80
CA GLN A 54 -19.12 -13.77 -18.56
C GLN A 54 -18.07 -12.83 -19.17
N PRO A 55 -16.78 -13.20 -19.13
CA PRO A 55 -15.75 -12.38 -19.73
C PRO A 55 -16.08 -12.15 -21.22
N PRO A 56 -15.81 -10.95 -21.76
CA PRO A 56 -16.05 -10.67 -23.17
C PRO A 56 -15.30 -11.69 -24.04
N SER A 57 -15.89 -12.07 -25.18
CA SER A 57 -15.37 -13.13 -26.06
C SER A 57 -13.96 -12.85 -26.63
N THR A 58 -13.48 -11.62 -26.49
CA THR A 58 -12.11 -11.17 -26.77
C THR A 58 -11.77 -10.07 -25.76
N LEU A 59 -10.65 -10.22 -25.04
CA LEU A 59 -10.10 -9.17 -24.19
C LEU A 59 -9.58 -7.99 -25.05
N PRO A 60 -9.56 -6.75 -24.53
CA PRO A 60 -9.00 -5.62 -25.26
C PRO A 60 -7.49 -5.80 -25.48
N ALA A 61 -7.04 -5.56 -26.71
CA ALA A 61 -5.62 -5.64 -27.05
C ALA A 61 -4.84 -4.50 -26.38
N ARG A 62 -3.68 -4.84 -25.79
CA ARG A 62 -2.74 -3.87 -25.23
C ARG A 62 -1.67 -3.47 -26.25
N SER A 63 -1.23 -2.22 -26.19
CA SER A 63 -0.15 -1.66 -27.01
C SER A 63 1.10 -1.43 -26.16
N PRO A 64 2.32 -1.61 -26.69
CA PRO A 64 3.55 -1.24 -25.98
C PRO A 64 3.61 0.28 -25.77
N VAL A 65 4.30 0.72 -24.71
CA VAL A 65 4.54 2.16 -24.47
C VAL A 65 5.62 2.67 -25.43
N THR A 66 5.35 3.76 -26.15
CA THR A 66 6.28 4.39 -27.10
C THR A 66 6.31 5.91 -26.95
N LEU A 67 7.33 6.58 -27.49
CA LEU A 67 7.42 8.05 -27.52
C LEU A 67 6.19 8.76 -28.13
N ALA A 68 5.41 8.09 -28.99
CA ALA A 68 4.20 8.67 -29.58
C ALA A 68 3.05 8.83 -28.55
N ASP A 69 3.10 8.10 -27.44
CA ASP A 69 2.04 8.04 -26.43
C ASP A 69 2.12 9.16 -25.38
N GLU A 70 3.15 10.02 -25.42
CA GLU A 70 3.39 11.08 -24.42
C GLU A 70 2.14 11.94 -24.15
N ALA A 71 1.44 12.35 -25.21
CA ALA A 71 0.26 13.22 -25.11
C ALA A 71 -0.95 12.54 -24.44
N LEU A 72 -1.04 11.21 -24.48
CA LEU A 72 -2.05 10.41 -23.80
C LEU A 72 -1.72 10.28 -22.31
N PHE A 73 -0.48 9.91 -22.00
CA PHE A 73 -0.01 9.73 -20.64
C PHE A 73 -0.02 11.05 -19.85
N ARG A 74 0.50 12.15 -20.44
CA ARG A 74 0.43 13.47 -19.79
C ARG A 74 -1.00 13.96 -19.56
N ARG A 75 -1.97 13.56 -20.39
CA ARG A 75 -3.40 13.85 -20.15
C ARG A 75 -3.93 13.10 -18.93
N ALA A 76 -3.61 11.81 -18.81
CA ALA A 76 -4.03 11.00 -17.67
C ALA A 76 -3.43 11.53 -16.35
N PHE A 77 -2.13 11.84 -16.34
CA PHE A 77 -1.42 12.36 -15.16
C PHE A 77 -1.87 13.78 -14.76
N ALA A 78 -2.33 14.60 -15.70
CA ALA A 78 -2.87 15.94 -15.40
C ALA A 78 -4.15 15.94 -14.55
N SER A 79 -4.77 14.77 -14.31
CA SER A 79 -5.91 14.61 -13.38
C SER A 79 -5.49 14.58 -11.90
N LEU A 80 -4.20 14.37 -11.61
CA LEU A 80 -3.65 14.25 -10.26
C LEU A 80 -3.33 15.65 -9.68
N ARG A 81 -3.70 15.86 -8.43
CA ARG A 81 -3.36 17.07 -7.65
C ARG A 81 -2.09 16.88 -6.85
N GLU A 82 -1.81 15.64 -6.42
CA GLU A 82 -0.58 15.25 -5.74
C GLU A 82 0.04 14.04 -6.48
N PRO A 83 0.64 14.27 -7.66
CA PRO A 83 1.29 13.21 -8.42
C PRO A 83 2.49 12.65 -7.66
N ILE A 84 2.68 11.34 -7.77
CA ILE A 84 3.88 10.63 -7.36
C ILE A 84 4.91 10.63 -8.50
N SER A 85 6.17 10.36 -8.17
CA SER A 85 7.28 10.25 -9.11
C SER A 85 6.99 9.27 -10.25
N ASP A 86 6.26 8.19 -9.99
CA ASP A 86 5.87 7.18 -10.99
C ASP A 86 4.87 7.67 -12.04
N THR A 87 4.15 8.77 -11.74
CA THR A 87 3.10 9.33 -12.61
C THR A 87 3.65 10.35 -13.61
N THR A 88 4.77 10.01 -14.25
CA THR A 88 5.31 10.76 -15.38
C THR A 88 5.57 9.88 -16.59
N PHE A 89 5.51 10.48 -17.77
CA PHE A 89 5.80 9.76 -19.01
C PHE A 89 7.28 9.36 -19.11
N ALA A 90 8.20 10.13 -18.51
CA ALA A 90 9.61 9.77 -18.44
C ALA A 90 9.83 8.48 -17.63
N ILE A 91 9.14 8.30 -16.49
CA ILE A 91 9.18 7.02 -15.76
C ILE A 91 8.58 5.90 -16.61
N CYS A 92 7.37 6.07 -17.15
CA CYS A 92 6.71 5.03 -17.94
C CYS A 92 7.55 4.59 -19.15
N LEU A 93 8.21 5.51 -19.85
CA LEU A 93 9.09 5.18 -20.96
C LEU A 93 10.41 4.57 -20.47
N GLY A 94 11.04 5.14 -19.44
CA GLY A 94 12.31 4.65 -18.92
C GLY A 94 12.26 3.20 -18.43
N TRP A 95 11.14 2.78 -17.83
CA TRP A 95 10.94 1.42 -17.33
C TRP A 95 10.24 0.49 -18.33
N CYS A 96 9.89 0.94 -19.54
CA CYS A 96 9.02 0.17 -20.44
C CYS A 96 9.57 -1.21 -20.83
N GLU A 97 10.87 -1.32 -21.14
CA GLU A 97 11.52 -2.60 -21.43
C GLU A 97 11.70 -3.42 -20.14
N ALA A 98 12.14 -2.79 -19.06
CA ALA A 98 12.48 -3.44 -17.79
C ALA A 98 11.27 -4.03 -17.03
N LEU A 99 10.07 -3.47 -17.26
CA LEU A 99 8.79 -3.89 -16.69
C LEU A 99 7.82 -4.49 -17.74
N GLU A 100 8.25 -4.65 -18.99
CA GLU A 100 7.44 -5.15 -20.11
C GLU A 100 6.09 -4.41 -20.24
N LEU A 101 6.15 -3.07 -20.19
CA LEU A 101 4.96 -2.23 -20.05
C LEU A 101 4.10 -2.21 -21.32
N SER A 102 2.82 -2.49 -21.14
CA SER A 102 1.79 -2.40 -22.17
C SER A 102 0.53 -1.73 -21.63
N TYR A 103 -0.21 -1.00 -22.45
CA TYR A 103 -1.37 -0.24 -22.02
C TYR A 103 -2.60 -0.47 -22.92
N CYS A 104 -3.79 -0.20 -22.40
CA CYS A 104 -5.00 -0.02 -23.19
C CYS A 104 -5.91 1.04 -22.55
N ILE A 105 -6.96 1.46 -23.28
CA ILE A 105 -8.00 2.34 -22.73
C ILE A 105 -9.23 1.48 -22.42
N ILE A 106 -9.69 1.55 -21.17
CA ILE A 106 -10.87 0.83 -20.66
C ILE A 106 -11.75 1.86 -19.97
N GLU A 107 -13.03 1.92 -20.35
CA GLU A 107 -14.02 2.83 -19.74
C GLU A 107 -13.52 4.28 -19.54
N ASP A 108 -12.87 4.85 -20.55
CA ASP A 108 -12.24 6.19 -20.55
C ASP A 108 -11.08 6.39 -19.56
N HIS A 109 -10.41 5.32 -19.12
CA HIS A 109 -9.17 5.35 -18.32
C HIS A 109 -7.99 4.72 -19.07
N LEU A 110 -6.81 5.31 -18.90
CA LEU A 110 -5.52 4.70 -19.20
C LEU A 110 -5.24 3.59 -18.18
N CYS A 111 -5.12 2.36 -18.68
CA CYS A 111 -4.80 1.17 -17.90
C CYS A 111 -3.43 0.66 -18.36
N LEU A 112 -2.41 0.85 -17.53
CA LEU A 112 -1.02 0.48 -17.78
C LEU A 112 -0.73 -0.84 -17.03
N PHE A 113 -0.16 -1.81 -17.72
CA PHE A 113 0.11 -3.16 -17.23
C PHE A 113 1.61 -3.46 -17.30
N SER A 114 2.10 -4.27 -16.35
CA SER A 114 3.47 -4.78 -16.26
C SER A 114 3.45 -6.31 -16.33
N ALA A 115 4.47 -6.92 -16.94
CA ALA A 115 4.59 -8.38 -17.06
C ALA A 115 5.96 -8.96 -16.65
N ALA A 116 6.94 -8.12 -16.30
CA ALA A 116 8.35 -8.52 -16.21
C ALA A 116 8.73 -9.47 -15.06
N ASP A 117 7.82 -9.75 -14.13
CA ASP A 117 8.04 -10.72 -13.04
C ASP A 117 7.27 -12.05 -13.30
N GLY A 118 6.73 -12.22 -14.50
CA GLY A 118 6.05 -13.45 -14.96
C GLY A 118 4.57 -13.54 -14.62
N ASP A 119 4.00 -12.50 -14.00
CA ASP A 119 2.58 -12.29 -13.77
C ASP A 119 2.20 -10.90 -14.32
N LEU A 120 1.00 -10.77 -14.87
CA LEU A 120 0.45 -9.51 -15.34
C LEU A 120 -0.15 -8.73 -14.16
N THR A 121 0.37 -7.53 -13.92
CA THR A 121 -0.12 -6.57 -12.91
C THR A 121 -0.61 -5.28 -13.58
N LEU A 122 -1.37 -4.46 -12.85
CA LEU A 122 -1.71 -3.10 -13.25
C LEU A 122 -0.72 -2.13 -12.58
N MET A 123 0.22 -1.62 -13.38
CA MET A 123 1.23 -0.64 -12.99
C MET A 123 0.58 0.75 -13.01
N LEU A 124 0.43 1.37 -11.83
CA LEU A 124 -0.44 2.53 -11.57
C LEU A 124 -1.95 2.16 -11.58
N PRO A 125 -2.80 2.89 -10.82
CA PRO A 125 -4.25 2.77 -10.92
C PRO A 125 -4.76 3.26 -12.29
N PRO A 126 -5.98 2.86 -12.73
CA PRO A 126 -6.58 3.43 -13.93
C PRO A 126 -6.73 4.95 -13.78
N LEU A 127 -6.18 5.71 -14.72
CA LEU A 127 -6.21 7.18 -14.70
C LEU A 127 -7.08 7.74 -15.83
N PRO A 128 -7.97 8.71 -15.56
CA PRO A 128 -8.97 9.16 -16.52
C PRO A 128 -8.33 9.91 -17.71
N VAL A 129 -8.75 9.58 -18.93
CA VAL A 129 -8.34 10.28 -20.17
C VAL A 129 -9.46 11.15 -20.78
N ALA A 130 -10.64 11.15 -20.17
CA ALA A 130 -11.78 12.01 -20.49
C ALA A 130 -12.47 12.54 -19.21
N ASP A 131 -13.24 13.62 -19.36
CA ASP A 131 -14.00 14.23 -18.27
C ASP A 131 -15.12 13.30 -17.76
N ASN A 132 -15.36 13.30 -16.44
CA ASN A 132 -16.36 12.48 -15.75
C ASN A 132 -16.16 10.95 -15.85
N ALA A 133 -14.96 10.48 -16.19
CA ALA A 133 -14.68 9.05 -16.23
C ALA A 133 -14.80 8.35 -14.86
N ASP A 134 -14.64 9.07 -13.74
CA ASP A 134 -14.74 8.53 -12.36
C ASP A 134 -15.99 7.67 -12.12
N ASP A 135 -17.14 7.99 -12.74
CA ASP A 135 -18.39 7.20 -12.63
C ASP A 135 -18.25 5.76 -13.14
N LYS A 136 -17.27 5.50 -14.01
CA LYS A 136 -16.98 4.19 -14.60
C LYS A 136 -15.78 3.47 -13.98
N LEU A 137 -15.06 4.11 -13.04
CA LEU A 137 -13.81 3.60 -12.47
C LEU A 137 -13.95 2.17 -11.91
N GLY A 138 -15.07 1.87 -11.23
CA GLY A 138 -15.32 0.53 -10.70
C GLY A 138 -15.50 -0.53 -11.81
N ALA A 139 -16.15 -0.19 -12.92
CA ALA A 139 -16.28 -1.09 -14.07
C ALA A 139 -14.95 -1.26 -14.82
N CYS A 140 -14.15 -0.20 -14.90
CA CYS A 140 -12.80 -0.24 -15.43
C CYS A 140 -11.91 -1.24 -14.67
N ILE A 141 -11.88 -1.13 -13.34
CA ILE A 141 -11.02 -1.97 -12.49
C ILE A 141 -11.43 -3.44 -12.58
N GLU A 142 -12.73 -3.75 -12.56
CA GLU A 142 -13.20 -5.13 -12.73
C GLU A 142 -12.76 -5.72 -14.08
N GLN A 143 -12.75 -4.92 -15.15
CA GLN A 143 -12.21 -5.34 -16.46
C GLN A 143 -10.68 -5.52 -16.43
N CYS A 144 -9.92 -4.64 -15.76
CA CYS A 144 -8.47 -4.81 -15.57
C CYS A 144 -8.14 -6.12 -14.86
N PHE A 145 -8.87 -6.44 -13.79
CA PHE A 145 -8.70 -7.73 -13.11
C PHE A 145 -9.09 -8.91 -14.00
N VAL A 146 -10.16 -8.84 -14.79
CA VAL A 146 -10.51 -9.91 -15.75
C VAL A 146 -9.41 -10.14 -16.80
N ILE A 147 -8.65 -9.10 -17.19
CA ILE A 147 -7.49 -9.23 -18.07
C ILE A 147 -6.32 -9.90 -17.34
N MET A 148 -5.98 -9.44 -16.13
CA MET A 148 -4.91 -10.05 -15.32
C MET A 148 -5.21 -11.52 -15.00
N ASP A 149 -6.41 -11.83 -14.53
CA ASP A 149 -6.85 -13.19 -14.14
C ASP A 149 -6.93 -14.18 -15.32
N ALA A 150 -6.93 -13.69 -16.57
CA ALA A 150 -6.97 -14.53 -17.76
C ALA A 150 -5.58 -14.84 -18.34
N GLU A 151 -4.57 -14.01 -18.01
CA GLU A 151 -3.17 -14.20 -18.43
C GLU A 151 -2.32 -14.78 -17.30
N ASN A 152 -2.61 -14.42 -16.05
CA ASN A 152 -2.14 -15.12 -14.86
C ASN A 152 -2.77 -16.52 -14.84
N THR A 153 -2.00 -17.56 -14.50
CA THR A 153 -2.54 -18.92 -14.46
C THR A 153 -3.58 -19.05 -13.34
N PRO A 154 -4.51 -20.03 -13.39
CA PRO A 154 -5.53 -20.21 -12.35
C PRO A 154 -4.95 -20.38 -10.93
N GLU A 155 -3.72 -20.88 -10.83
CA GLU A 155 -2.95 -21.05 -9.58
C GLU A 155 -2.30 -19.74 -9.09
N ARG A 156 -2.33 -18.66 -9.88
CA ARG A 156 -1.70 -17.36 -9.61
C ARG A 156 -2.66 -16.17 -9.64
N ILE A 157 -3.97 -16.41 -9.71
CA ILE A 157 -4.99 -15.36 -9.73
C ILE A 157 -4.90 -14.40 -8.52
N GLU A 158 -4.34 -14.87 -7.40
CA GLU A 158 -4.09 -14.05 -6.21
C GLU A 158 -2.99 -12.98 -6.43
N HIS A 159 -2.13 -13.12 -7.46
CA HIS A 159 -1.09 -12.14 -7.80
C HIS A 159 -1.60 -10.95 -8.63
N SER A 160 -2.82 -11.03 -9.18
CA SER A 160 -3.49 -9.92 -9.88
C SER A 160 -3.66 -8.75 -8.91
N ARG A 161 -3.08 -7.59 -9.24
CA ARG A 161 -3.00 -6.43 -8.33
C ARG A 161 -2.79 -5.11 -9.07
N ILE A 162 -3.09 -4.02 -8.39
CA ILE A 162 -2.84 -2.64 -8.81
C ILE A 162 -1.73 -2.08 -7.93
N GLU A 163 -0.69 -1.50 -8.52
CA GLU A 163 0.50 -1.03 -7.81
C GLU A 163 0.62 0.49 -7.87
N TYR A 164 1.42 1.08 -6.98
CA TYR A 164 1.74 2.52 -6.95
C TYR A 164 0.49 3.45 -6.90
N VAL A 165 -0.55 3.06 -6.16
CA VAL A 165 -1.79 3.84 -6.01
C VAL A 165 -1.57 5.02 -5.04
N PRO A 166 -1.70 6.29 -5.47
CA PRO A 166 -1.64 7.44 -4.57
C PRO A 166 -2.90 7.53 -3.69
N ASP A 167 -2.77 8.08 -2.48
CA ASP A 167 -3.88 8.25 -1.52
C ASP A 167 -5.14 8.90 -2.14
N GLU A 168 -4.99 9.91 -3.01
CA GLU A 168 -6.16 10.57 -3.60
C GLU A 168 -6.92 9.69 -4.61
N VAL A 169 -6.24 8.74 -5.26
CA VAL A 169 -6.86 7.77 -6.17
C VAL A 169 -7.38 6.58 -5.38
N LEU A 170 -6.69 6.16 -4.31
CA LEU A 170 -7.15 5.13 -3.38
C LEU A 170 -8.56 5.45 -2.84
N ILE A 171 -8.82 6.69 -2.44
CA ILE A 171 -10.14 7.14 -1.99
C ILE A 171 -11.20 6.99 -3.09
N LYS A 172 -10.88 7.34 -4.35
CA LYS A 172 -11.80 7.13 -5.48
C LYS A 172 -12.10 5.65 -5.70
N ILE A 173 -11.08 4.79 -5.66
CA ILE A 173 -11.24 3.34 -5.83
C ILE A 173 -12.08 2.74 -4.70
N GLN A 174 -11.85 3.13 -3.46
CA GLN A 174 -12.65 2.67 -2.31
C GLN A 174 -14.13 3.08 -2.41
N ASN A 175 -14.42 4.26 -2.97
CA ASN A 175 -15.80 4.71 -3.24
C ASN A 175 -16.45 3.94 -4.41
N ALA A 176 -15.69 3.66 -5.47
CA ALA A 176 -16.17 2.94 -6.65
C ALA A 176 -16.31 1.42 -6.42
N MET A 177 -15.52 0.86 -5.50
CA MET A 177 -15.43 -0.58 -5.19
C MET A 177 -15.37 -0.85 -3.68
N PRO A 178 -16.40 -0.47 -2.91
CA PRO A 178 -16.39 -0.58 -1.45
C PRO A 178 -16.22 -2.04 -1.00
N MET A 179 -15.24 -2.26 -0.11
CA MET A 179 -14.91 -3.56 0.49
C MET A 179 -14.54 -4.68 -0.50
N LYS A 180 -14.16 -4.37 -1.74
CA LYS A 180 -13.79 -5.40 -2.74
C LYS A 180 -12.29 -5.71 -2.84
N LEU A 181 -11.43 -4.82 -2.35
CA LEU A 181 -9.97 -4.93 -2.51
C LEU A 181 -9.28 -4.77 -1.14
N SER A 182 -8.29 -5.61 -0.86
CA SER A 182 -7.32 -5.39 0.23
C SER A 182 -6.33 -4.28 -0.15
N THR A 183 -5.78 -3.60 0.86
CA THR A 183 -4.80 -2.53 0.67
C THR A 183 -3.53 -2.82 1.49
N THR A 184 -2.39 -2.86 0.79
CA THR A 184 -1.06 -2.99 1.39
C THR A 184 -0.28 -1.68 1.14
N ALA A 185 0.50 -1.22 2.12
CA ALA A 185 1.29 0.00 1.95
C ALA A 185 2.54 -0.27 1.09
N MET A 186 2.93 0.70 0.27
CA MET A 186 4.19 0.66 -0.48
C MET A 186 5.14 1.77 -0.01
N PRO A 187 6.46 1.67 -0.27
CA PRO A 187 7.40 2.77 -0.06
C PRO A 187 6.90 4.08 -0.71
N GLY A 188 6.90 5.16 0.06
CA GLY A 188 6.44 6.48 -0.39
C GLY A 188 7.56 7.33 -0.97
N ASP A 189 7.20 8.38 -1.71
CA ASP A 189 8.17 9.34 -2.25
C ASP A 189 8.75 10.25 -1.17
N TYR A 190 10.06 10.48 -1.22
CA TYR A 190 10.77 11.39 -0.35
C TYR A 190 10.71 12.84 -0.86
N ILE A 191 10.10 13.75 -0.10
CA ILE A 191 9.94 15.16 -0.48
C ILE A 191 10.77 16.10 0.39
N TYR A 192 11.72 16.81 -0.22
CA TYR A 192 12.58 17.80 0.43
C TYR A 192 12.20 19.24 0.09
N PRO A 193 12.34 20.20 1.02
CA PRO A 193 12.29 21.62 0.68
C PRO A 193 13.50 21.99 -0.19
N ARG A 194 13.29 22.52 -1.39
CA ARG A 194 14.34 22.90 -2.37
C ARG A 194 15.44 23.73 -1.72
N GLN A 195 15.07 24.78 -0.98
CA GLN A 195 16.02 25.68 -0.33
C GLN A 195 16.94 24.95 0.68
N ALA A 196 16.40 23.95 1.40
CA ALA A 196 17.19 23.16 2.34
C ALA A 196 18.21 22.29 1.62
N MET A 197 17.93 21.81 0.40
CA MET A 197 18.84 21.00 -0.41
C MET A 197 19.92 21.84 -1.11
N VAL A 198 19.57 23.06 -1.53
CA VAL A 198 20.52 24.04 -2.09
C VAL A 198 21.51 24.54 -1.04
N GLU A 199 21.03 24.91 0.15
CA GLU A 199 21.93 25.37 1.21
C GLU A 199 22.63 24.21 1.95
N LEU A 200 22.05 23.00 1.88
CA LEU A 200 22.30 21.90 2.82
C LEU A 200 22.22 22.39 4.27
N ALA A 201 21.19 23.20 4.58
CA ALA A 201 21.09 24.00 5.80
C ALA A 201 20.76 23.20 7.07
N GLY A 202 20.93 23.84 8.23
CA GLY A 202 20.63 23.25 9.53
C GLY A 202 21.77 22.42 10.14
N GLY A 203 21.51 21.96 11.37
CA GLY A 203 22.45 21.16 12.16
C GLY A 203 22.59 19.72 11.65
N ASP A 204 21.47 19.11 11.27
CA ASP A 204 21.42 17.72 10.80
C ASP A 204 22.16 17.53 9.46
N LEU A 205 22.05 18.48 8.52
CA LEU A 205 22.73 18.42 7.22
C LEU A 205 24.20 18.92 7.26
N LYS A 206 24.72 19.28 8.44
CA LYS A 206 26.10 19.80 8.62
C LYS A 206 27.18 18.84 8.08
N GLY A 207 26.96 17.52 8.15
CA GLY A 207 27.87 16.53 7.58
C GLY A 207 27.91 16.61 6.05
N LYS A 208 26.75 16.58 5.40
CA LYS A 208 26.61 16.66 3.93
C LYS A 208 27.15 17.99 3.38
N ARG A 209 26.85 19.10 4.05
CA ARG A 209 27.39 20.43 3.72
C ARG A 209 28.92 20.49 3.83
N LYS A 210 29.52 19.81 4.80
CA LYS A 210 30.99 19.66 4.88
C LYS A 210 31.56 18.83 3.71
N MET A 211 30.86 17.77 3.28
CA MET A 211 31.30 16.94 2.14
C MET A 211 31.27 17.72 0.83
N ARG A 212 30.16 18.43 0.53
CA ARG A 212 30.07 19.34 -0.63
C ARG A 212 31.19 20.39 -0.62
N ASN A 213 31.29 21.16 0.46
CA ASN A 213 32.30 22.22 0.58
C ASN A 213 33.75 21.68 0.63
N ARG A 214 33.94 20.37 0.89
CA ARG A 214 35.23 19.69 0.74
C ARG A 214 35.51 19.39 -0.72
N PHE A 215 34.56 18.76 -1.42
CA PHE A 215 34.65 18.45 -2.85
C PHE A 215 34.95 19.70 -3.69
N GLU A 216 34.20 20.79 -3.49
CA GLU A 216 34.42 22.08 -4.17
C GLU A 216 35.83 22.65 -3.94
N ARG A 217 36.37 22.53 -2.72
CA ARG A 217 37.71 23.05 -2.38
C ARG A 217 38.83 22.17 -2.93
N GLU A 218 38.63 20.86 -2.98
CA GLU A 218 39.63 19.87 -3.41
C GLU A 218 39.68 19.72 -4.94
N ASN A 219 38.69 20.27 -5.67
CA ASN A 219 38.59 20.24 -7.13
C ASN A 219 38.28 21.67 -7.67
N PRO A 220 39.21 22.64 -7.55
CA PRO A 220 38.98 24.04 -7.96
C PRO A 220 38.68 24.23 -9.46
N GLU A 221 38.95 23.21 -10.28
CA GLU A 221 38.70 23.17 -11.73
C GLU A 221 37.35 22.52 -12.10
N ILE A 222 36.45 22.28 -11.14
CA ILE A 222 35.11 21.76 -11.42
C ILE A 222 34.42 22.61 -12.50
N THR A 223 33.84 21.91 -13.48
CA THR A 223 32.91 22.49 -14.45
C THR A 223 31.56 21.78 -14.36
N VAL A 224 30.49 22.55 -14.59
CA VAL A 224 29.10 22.10 -14.55
C VAL A 224 28.41 22.57 -15.81
N ALA A 225 27.70 21.67 -16.50
CA ALA A 225 27.02 21.93 -17.77
C ALA A 225 25.78 21.02 -17.92
N PRO A 226 24.81 21.35 -18.78
CA PRO A 226 23.82 20.37 -19.24
C PRO A 226 24.50 19.26 -20.07
N ILE A 227 23.88 18.08 -20.14
CA ILE A 227 24.41 16.95 -20.91
C ILE A 227 24.16 17.20 -22.41
N THR A 228 25.19 17.00 -23.24
CA THR A 228 25.09 17.10 -24.70
C THR A 228 25.26 15.73 -25.37
N PRO A 229 24.92 15.56 -26.66
CA PRO A 229 25.18 14.31 -27.39
C PRO A 229 26.66 13.86 -27.37
N ALA A 230 27.61 14.79 -27.20
CA ALA A 230 29.03 14.47 -27.11
C ALA A 230 29.45 13.90 -25.74
N ASP A 231 28.63 14.04 -24.70
CA ASP A 231 28.89 13.55 -23.35
C ASP A 231 28.31 12.15 -23.08
N LEU A 232 27.50 11.61 -24.01
CA LEU A 232 26.76 10.36 -23.80
C LEU A 232 27.68 9.15 -23.58
N ASP A 233 28.80 9.07 -24.28
CA ASP A 233 29.77 7.98 -24.09
C ASP A 233 30.46 8.05 -22.72
N ASP A 234 30.78 9.26 -22.25
CA ASP A 234 31.31 9.48 -20.89
C ASP A 234 30.26 9.11 -19.82
N CYS A 235 28.99 9.45 -20.03
CA CYS A 235 27.89 9.08 -19.13
C CYS A 235 27.71 7.56 -19.07
N ARG A 236 27.74 6.87 -20.22
CA ARG A 236 27.72 5.41 -20.32
C ARG A 236 28.92 4.78 -19.61
N ALA A 237 30.12 5.34 -19.77
CA ALA A 237 31.33 4.89 -19.11
C ALA A 237 31.27 5.06 -17.58
N LEU A 238 30.74 6.19 -17.08
CA LEU A 238 30.56 6.42 -15.64
C LEU A 238 29.51 5.48 -15.04
N LEU A 239 28.37 5.30 -15.70
CA LEU A 239 27.31 4.36 -15.27
C LEU A 239 27.86 2.93 -15.17
N LYS A 240 28.62 2.48 -16.17
CA LYS A 240 29.28 1.17 -16.13
C LYS A 240 30.25 1.02 -14.96
N ARG A 241 31.08 2.03 -14.68
CA ARG A 241 32.00 2.00 -13.52
C ARG A 241 31.26 1.99 -12.20
N TRP A 242 30.20 2.80 -12.07
CA TRP A 242 29.33 2.80 -10.88
C TRP A 242 28.75 1.40 -10.62
N ARG A 243 28.30 0.71 -11.68
CA ARG A 243 27.81 -0.67 -11.58
C ARG A 243 28.91 -1.64 -11.14
N THR A 244 30.04 -1.69 -11.84
CA THR A 244 31.15 -2.61 -11.51
C THR A 244 31.66 -2.42 -10.07
N THR A 245 31.83 -1.20 -9.59
CA THR A 245 32.24 -0.96 -8.20
C THR A 245 31.13 -1.25 -7.18
N ALA A 246 29.85 -1.17 -7.57
CA ALA A 246 28.76 -1.68 -6.73
C ALA A 246 28.84 -3.20 -6.62
N ASP A 247 29.01 -3.90 -7.74
CA ASP A 247 29.15 -5.37 -7.80
C ASP A 247 30.34 -5.83 -6.93
N GLU A 248 31.54 -5.28 -7.15
CA GLU A 248 32.78 -5.57 -6.40
C GLU A 248 32.68 -5.33 -4.89
N ARG A 249 31.91 -4.31 -4.44
CA ARG A 249 31.75 -4.01 -3.01
C ARG A 249 30.79 -4.96 -2.30
N HIS A 250 30.02 -5.77 -3.02
CA HIS A 250 29.09 -6.76 -2.44
C HIS A 250 29.59 -8.22 -2.59
N GLU A 251 30.64 -8.48 -3.39
CA GLU A 251 31.39 -9.76 -3.38
C GLU A 251 32.15 -9.95 -2.04
N GLY A 252 31.42 -10.24 -0.96
CA GLY A 252 32.01 -10.49 0.36
C GLY A 252 31.05 -10.44 1.54
N GLU A 253 29.85 -9.88 1.38
CA GLU A 253 28.80 -9.93 2.41
C GLU A 253 27.93 -11.17 2.20
N ALA A 254 28.00 -12.13 3.12
CA ALA A 254 27.21 -13.36 3.10
C ALA A 254 25.73 -13.11 3.44
N ASN A 255 25.04 -12.35 2.60
CA ASN A 255 23.61 -12.05 2.69
C ASN A 255 22.88 -12.46 1.38
N GLU A 256 23.20 -13.66 0.90
CA GLU A 256 22.54 -14.37 -0.22
C GLU A 256 21.11 -14.81 0.14
N ARG A 257 20.27 -13.85 0.54
CA ARG A 257 18.80 -13.96 0.46
C ARG A 257 18.20 -12.99 -0.57
N LEU A 258 19.00 -12.11 -1.17
CA LEU A 258 18.55 -11.24 -2.25
C LEU A 258 18.56 -11.97 -3.61
N ILE A 259 17.42 -12.56 -3.95
CA ILE A 259 16.98 -12.52 -5.36
C ILE A 259 16.61 -11.06 -5.64
N GLY A 260 17.52 -10.23 -6.17
CA GLY A 260 17.09 -8.88 -6.59
C GLY A 260 18.13 -7.81 -6.89
N THR A 261 19.22 -7.63 -6.13
CA THR A 261 20.05 -6.41 -6.27
C THR A 261 20.65 -6.21 -7.66
N ASP A 262 21.14 -7.28 -8.30
CA ASP A 262 21.77 -7.16 -9.61
C ASP A 262 20.74 -7.04 -10.73
N VAL A 263 19.54 -7.61 -10.54
CA VAL A 263 18.38 -7.40 -11.41
C VAL A 263 17.94 -5.94 -11.34
N LEU A 264 17.79 -5.38 -10.14
CA LEU A 264 17.43 -3.97 -9.93
C LEU A 264 18.50 -3.02 -10.49
N ARG A 265 19.80 -3.29 -10.26
CA ARG A 265 20.91 -2.52 -10.86
C ARG A 265 20.90 -2.58 -12.39
N LYS A 266 20.59 -3.74 -12.99
CA LYS A 266 20.47 -3.89 -14.44
C LYS A 266 19.23 -3.17 -14.99
N ARG A 267 18.09 -3.22 -14.29
CA ARG A 267 16.87 -2.45 -14.66
C ARG A 267 17.14 -0.94 -14.55
N ASP A 268 17.84 -0.48 -13.51
CA ASP A 268 18.30 0.91 -13.31
C ASP A 268 19.34 1.37 -14.36
N GLU A 269 20.24 0.48 -14.81
CA GLU A 269 21.13 0.74 -15.95
C GLU A 269 20.30 0.97 -17.22
N GLY A 270 19.37 0.06 -17.55
CA GLY A 270 18.47 0.20 -18.71
C GLY A 270 17.64 1.49 -18.67
N PHE A 271 17.02 1.77 -17.52
CA PHE A 271 16.29 3.01 -17.25
C PHE A 271 17.14 4.26 -17.50
N THR A 272 18.35 4.30 -16.93
CA THR A 272 19.27 5.43 -17.08
C THR A 272 19.68 5.62 -18.54
N LEU A 273 19.94 4.53 -19.28
CA LEU A 273 20.30 4.58 -20.70
C LEU A 273 19.15 5.07 -21.58
N CYS A 274 17.92 4.60 -21.32
CA CYS A 274 16.72 5.06 -22.02
C CYS A 274 16.49 6.57 -21.81
N LEU A 275 16.62 7.07 -20.58
CA LEU A 275 16.48 8.50 -20.31
C LEU A 275 17.59 9.34 -20.95
N LEU A 276 18.85 8.87 -20.93
CA LEU A 276 19.95 9.55 -21.63
C LEU A 276 19.74 9.62 -23.15
N GLU A 277 19.17 8.59 -23.75
CA GLU A 277 18.88 8.55 -25.19
C GLU A 277 17.72 9.46 -25.59
N HIS A 278 16.71 9.62 -24.72
CA HIS A 278 15.48 10.34 -25.04
C HIS A 278 15.32 11.70 -24.32
N MET A 279 16.29 12.13 -23.50
CA MET A 279 16.22 13.36 -22.69
C MET A 279 15.84 14.62 -23.49
N HIS A 280 16.33 14.78 -24.72
CA HIS A 280 16.01 15.93 -25.57
C HIS A 280 14.56 15.91 -26.07
N THR A 281 14.02 14.73 -26.38
CA THR A 281 12.63 14.54 -26.81
C THR A 281 11.67 14.74 -25.63
N LEU A 282 11.99 14.13 -24.49
CA LEU A 282 11.26 14.24 -23.22
C LEU A 282 11.39 15.61 -22.55
N LYS A 283 12.35 16.44 -22.99
CA LYS A 283 12.71 17.76 -22.42
C LYS A 283 13.10 17.68 -20.95
N LEU A 284 13.88 16.66 -20.59
CA LEU A 284 14.42 16.51 -19.25
C LEU A 284 15.45 17.58 -18.94
N GLU A 285 15.41 18.09 -17.72
CA GLU A 285 16.52 18.84 -17.14
C GLU A 285 17.69 17.90 -16.89
N SER A 286 18.89 18.35 -17.21
CA SER A 286 20.10 17.55 -17.07
C SER A 286 21.27 18.38 -16.55
N MET A 287 22.18 17.71 -15.84
CA MET A 287 23.44 18.28 -15.39
C MET A 287 24.52 17.22 -15.36
N LEU A 288 25.72 17.59 -15.82
CA LEU A 288 26.96 16.87 -15.59
C LEU A 288 27.96 17.70 -14.79
N VAL A 289 28.88 17.01 -14.13
CA VAL A 289 30.00 17.60 -13.38
C VAL A 289 31.29 16.94 -13.85
N ARG A 290 32.26 17.76 -14.26
CA ARG A 290 33.63 17.31 -14.59
C ARG A 290 34.63 17.88 -13.59
N SER A 291 35.60 17.06 -13.19
CA SER A 291 36.79 17.44 -12.40
C SER A 291 38.03 16.90 -13.13
N GLY A 292 39.12 17.68 -13.18
CA GLY A 292 40.28 17.38 -14.04
C GLY A 292 39.94 17.12 -15.52
N GLY A 293 38.82 17.67 -16.03
CA GLY A 293 38.27 17.38 -17.37
C GLY A 293 37.48 16.06 -17.50
N ARG A 294 37.58 15.17 -16.51
CA ARG A 294 36.90 13.87 -16.48
C ARG A 294 35.50 13.98 -15.89
N LEU A 295 34.52 13.29 -16.46
CA LEU A 295 33.18 13.16 -15.88
C LEU A 295 33.25 12.47 -14.50
N VAL A 296 32.66 13.10 -13.48
CA VAL A 296 32.60 12.60 -12.10
C VAL A 296 31.16 12.45 -11.58
N ALA A 297 30.18 13.12 -12.17
CA ALA A 297 28.77 12.90 -11.87
C ALA A 297 27.86 13.37 -13.01
N PHE A 298 26.66 12.77 -13.12
CA PHE A 298 25.55 13.31 -13.91
C PHE A 298 24.19 13.03 -13.25
N THR A 299 23.19 13.83 -13.60
CA THR A 299 21.82 13.73 -13.09
C THR A 299 20.77 14.15 -14.14
N LEU A 300 19.57 13.57 -14.03
CA LEU A 300 18.40 13.84 -14.87
C LEU A 300 17.15 14.00 -14.00
N GLY A 301 16.26 14.90 -14.40
CA GLY A 301 14.96 15.12 -13.75
C GLY A 301 13.99 15.93 -14.63
N GLU A 302 12.78 16.18 -14.15
CA GLU A 302 11.86 17.13 -14.79
C GLU A 302 11.02 17.88 -13.75
N ARG A 303 10.26 18.88 -14.20
CA ARG A 303 9.26 19.56 -13.36
C ARG A 303 7.99 18.69 -13.28
N LEU A 304 7.66 18.21 -12.09
CA LEU A 304 6.51 17.34 -11.84
C LEU A 304 5.20 18.14 -11.70
N THR A 305 5.25 19.26 -10.99
CA THR A 305 4.14 20.22 -10.87
C THR A 305 4.69 21.65 -10.98
N PRO A 306 3.87 22.70 -11.10
CA PRO A 306 4.36 24.08 -11.10
C PRO A 306 5.29 24.43 -9.93
N ASP A 307 5.15 23.78 -8.76
CA ASP A 307 5.92 24.06 -7.54
C ASP A 307 6.78 22.88 -7.03
N GLN A 308 6.85 21.77 -7.77
CA GLN A 308 7.64 20.59 -7.40
C GLN A 308 8.42 20.04 -8.61
N ALA A 309 9.70 19.74 -8.41
CA ALA A 309 10.51 18.99 -9.37
C ALA A 309 10.76 17.55 -8.89
N VAL A 310 11.05 16.65 -9.82
CA VAL A 310 11.42 15.26 -9.54
C VAL A 310 12.79 14.94 -10.14
N ILE A 311 13.65 14.27 -9.37
CA ILE A 311 14.98 13.83 -9.80
C ILE A 311 14.93 12.31 -9.97
N TYR A 312 15.23 11.84 -11.18
CA TYR A 312 15.12 10.43 -11.56
C TYR A 312 16.45 9.69 -11.44
N VAL A 313 17.52 10.32 -11.91
CA VAL A 313 18.84 9.72 -12.02
C VAL A 313 19.84 10.61 -11.30
N GLU A 314 20.64 10.02 -10.43
CA GLU A 314 21.88 10.62 -9.93
C GLU A 314 22.94 9.52 -9.95
N LYS A 315 23.98 9.70 -10.78
CA LYS A 315 25.11 8.76 -10.89
C LYS A 315 26.40 9.53 -10.66
N THR A 316 27.20 9.03 -9.72
CA THR A 316 28.47 9.65 -9.32
C THR A 316 29.58 8.62 -9.33
N ASP A 317 30.80 9.08 -9.58
CA ASP A 317 32.00 8.28 -9.43
C ASP A 317 32.12 7.79 -7.96
N PRO A 318 32.20 6.46 -7.73
CA PRO A 318 32.33 5.87 -6.39
C PRO A 318 33.54 6.32 -5.57
N ASP A 319 34.53 6.95 -6.22
CA ASP A 319 35.76 7.48 -5.59
C ASP A 319 35.75 9.02 -5.48
N ALA A 320 34.72 9.70 -5.97
CA ALA A 320 34.57 11.16 -5.90
C ALA A 320 33.84 11.59 -4.61
N ASP A 321 34.56 11.52 -3.49
CA ASP A 321 34.11 11.95 -2.16
C ASP A 321 33.42 13.33 -2.18
N GLY A 322 32.13 13.36 -1.86
CA GLY A 322 31.33 14.60 -1.81
C GLY A 322 30.65 15.01 -3.12
N ALA A 323 30.94 14.35 -4.24
CA ALA A 323 30.27 14.60 -5.52
C ALA A 323 28.74 14.42 -5.47
N PRO A 324 28.14 13.43 -4.77
CA PRO A 324 26.68 13.33 -4.65
C PRO A 324 26.07 14.56 -3.97
N GLN A 325 26.67 15.03 -2.87
CA GLN A 325 26.19 16.21 -2.16
C GLN A 325 26.37 17.49 -2.98
N PHE A 326 27.34 17.52 -3.89
CA PHE A 326 27.55 18.62 -4.83
C PHE A 326 26.53 18.62 -5.96
N ILE A 327 26.43 17.54 -6.74
CA ILE A 327 25.55 17.51 -7.91
C ILE A 327 24.08 17.66 -7.51
N PHE A 328 23.63 16.96 -6.45
CA PHE A 328 22.26 17.07 -5.95
C PHE A 328 21.90 18.52 -5.59
N SER A 329 22.78 19.16 -4.81
CA SER A 329 22.61 20.53 -4.33
C SER A 329 22.65 21.55 -5.48
N LYS A 330 23.56 21.34 -6.45
CA LYS A 330 23.74 22.23 -7.61
C LYS A 330 22.64 22.10 -8.66
N PHE A 331 22.14 20.88 -8.89
CA PHE A 331 21.02 20.62 -9.79
C PHE A 331 19.72 21.22 -9.25
N CYS A 332 19.46 21.05 -7.95
CA CYS A 332 18.39 21.78 -7.26
C CYS A 332 18.53 23.29 -7.45
N GLU A 333 19.73 23.85 -7.26
CA GLU A 333 19.99 25.30 -7.35
C GLU A 333 19.69 25.85 -8.75
N VAL A 334 20.26 25.23 -9.78
CA VAL A 334 20.38 25.76 -11.15
C VAL A 334 19.20 25.42 -12.05
N ASN A 335 18.75 24.16 -12.07
CA ASN A 335 17.72 23.70 -13.01
C ASN A 335 16.30 23.90 -12.46
N PHE A 336 16.15 24.00 -11.13
CA PHE A 336 14.86 24.21 -10.49
C PHE A 336 14.87 25.43 -9.54
N PRO A 337 15.13 26.66 -10.04
CA PRO A 337 15.13 27.88 -9.22
C PRO A 337 13.75 28.18 -8.59
N ASP A 338 12.68 27.87 -9.33
CA ASP A 338 11.30 28.31 -9.04
C ASP A 338 10.38 27.18 -8.55
N VAL A 339 10.89 26.21 -7.79
CA VAL A 339 10.07 25.17 -7.12
C VAL A 339 10.30 25.23 -5.61
N SER A 340 9.27 24.99 -4.80
CA SER A 340 9.42 24.90 -3.35
C SER A 340 9.90 23.51 -2.90
N GLU A 341 9.56 22.45 -3.64
CA GLU A 341 9.80 21.05 -3.28
C GLU A 341 10.59 20.25 -4.33
N ILE A 342 11.36 19.27 -3.85
CA ILE A 342 12.10 18.29 -4.64
C ILE A 342 11.65 16.88 -4.22
N ASN A 343 11.06 16.15 -5.16
CA ASN A 343 10.77 14.72 -5.06
C ASN A 343 11.97 13.92 -5.58
N VAL A 344 12.34 12.82 -4.92
CA VAL A 344 13.44 11.92 -5.37
C VAL A 344 13.00 10.46 -5.53
N GLY A 345 11.69 10.20 -5.56
CA GLY A 345 11.12 8.84 -5.58
C GLY A 345 11.24 8.10 -4.25
N ASP A 346 10.78 6.86 -4.21
CA ASP A 346 10.81 5.98 -3.04
C ASP A 346 12.11 5.15 -2.90
N ASP A 347 12.22 4.31 -1.87
CA ASP A 347 13.45 3.55 -1.57
C ASP A 347 13.49 2.11 -2.09
N TRP A 348 12.49 1.64 -2.84
CA TRP A 348 12.34 0.25 -3.32
C TRP A 348 12.48 -0.83 -2.23
N GLY A 349 12.29 -0.50 -0.95
CA GLY A 349 12.58 -1.42 0.16
C GLY A 349 14.09 -1.65 0.39
N ILE A 350 14.97 -0.85 -0.22
CA ILE A 350 16.42 -0.99 -0.05
C ILE A 350 16.86 -0.17 1.15
N GLU A 351 17.21 -0.83 2.27
CA GLU A 351 17.56 -0.16 3.54
C GLU A 351 18.71 0.87 3.40
N SER A 352 19.72 0.62 2.56
CA SER A 352 20.81 1.57 2.31
C SER A 352 20.34 2.83 1.55
N LEU A 353 19.35 2.69 0.67
CA LEU A 353 18.71 3.80 -0.04
C LEU A 353 17.77 4.57 0.90
N ARG A 354 16.97 3.85 1.71
CA ARG A 354 16.13 4.39 2.79
C ARG A 354 16.94 5.24 3.77
N TYR A 355 18.06 4.72 4.26
CA TYR A 355 19.01 5.44 5.11
C TYR A 355 19.51 6.72 4.42
N THR A 356 19.94 6.58 3.17
CA THR A 356 20.49 7.70 2.38
C THR A 356 19.45 8.81 2.20
N LYS A 357 18.23 8.49 1.75
CA LYS A 357 17.14 9.46 1.56
C LYS A 357 16.66 10.07 2.88
N THR A 358 16.48 9.26 3.92
CA THR A 358 16.10 9.72 5.26
C THR A 358 17.15 10.66 5.86
N SER A 359 18.45 10.44 5.60
CA SER A 359 19.53 11.29 6.11
C SER A 359 19.54 12.72 5.52
N TYR A 360 18.86 12.97 4.39
CA TYR A 360 18.62 14.31 3.85
C TYR A 360 17.43 15.04 4.53
N ARG A 361 16.73 14.38 5.48
CA ARG A 361 15.61 14.94 6.26
C ARG A 361 14.45 15.40 5.35
N PRO A 362 13.68 14.45 4.78
CA PRO A 362 12.45 14.79 4.06
C PRO A 362 11.51 15.59 4.97
N SER A 363 10.81 16.55 4.39
CA SER A 363 9.78 17.34 5.08
C SER A 363 8.48 16.56 5.24
N ARG A 364 8.20 15.68 4.27
CA ARG A 364 7.04 14.80 4.19
C ARG A 364 7.34 13.62 3.26
N MET A 365 6.46 12.63 3.28
CA MET A 365 6.43 11.51 2.35
C MET A 365 5.11 11.57 1.57
N ILE A 366 5.09 11.23 0.28
CA ILE A 366 3.83 10.95 -0.43
C ILE A 366 3.59 9.44 -0.36
N PRO A 367 2.53 8.95 0.32
CA PRO A 367 2.26 7.53 0.46
C PRO A 367 1.80 6.91 -0.86
N LYS A 368 2.07 5.61 -0.99
CA LYS A 368 1.65 4.75 -2.11
C LYS A 368 1.03 3.46 -1.54
N ALA A 369 0.15 2.84 -2.30
CA ALA A 369 -0.48 1.58 -1.92
C ALA A 369 -0.55 0.58 -3.07
N MET A 370 -0.64 -0.69 -2.70
CA MET A 370 -0.96 -1.81 -3.58
C MET A 370 -2.38 -2.32 -3.25
N LEU A 371 -3.16 -2.66 -4.28
CA LEU A 371 -4.54 -3.17 -4.15
C LEU A 371 -4.71 -4.53 -4.83
N SER A 372 -5.36 -5.47 -4.14
CA SER A 372 -5.55 -6.85 -4.63
C SER A 372 -6.92 -7.40 -4.20
N ARG A 373 -7.41 -8.45 -4.88
CA ARG A 373 -8.68 -9.13 -4.52
C ARG A 373 -8.55 -10.12 -3.36
N VAL A 374 -7.33 -10.60 -3.10
CA VAL A 374 -6.93 -11.47 -1.99
C VAL A 374 -5.73 -10.80 -1.31
N PRO A 375 -5.51 -10.91 0.01
CA PRO A 375 -4.29 -10.40 0.63
C PRO A 375 -3.05 -11.02 -0.03
N VAL A 376 -2.30 -10.22 -0.78
CA VAL A 376 -1.03 -10.63 -1.40
C VAL A 376 0.05 -10.60 -0.31
N PRO A 377 0.78 -11.71 -0.06
CA PRO A 377 1.95 -11.69 0.82
C PRO A 377 2.99 -10.68 0.33
N GLU A 378 3.68 -9.99 1.24
CA GLU A 378 4.65 -8.96 0.86
C GLU A 378 5.74 -9.49 -0.08
N VAL A 379 5.90 -8.82 -1.22
CA VAL A 379 7.08 -8.95 -2.08
C VAL A 379 7.93 -7.70 -1.87
N LEU A 380 9.17 -7.90 -1.40
CA LEU A 380 10.18 -6.88 -1.04
C LEU A 380 9.86 -6.07 0.24
N GLY A 381 10.16 -6.66 1.41
CA GLY A 381 9.89 -6.04 2.71
C GLY A 381 10.96 -5.06 3.22
N VAL A 382 10.66 -4.37 4.34
CA VAL A 382 11.61 -3.84 5.35
C VAL A 382 10.87 -3.67 6.69
N GLU A 383 11.48 -4.09 7.80
CA GLU A 383 10.94 -4.00 9.16
C GLU A 383 10.71 -2.57 9.72
N HIS A 384 9.89 -2.52 10.77
CA HIS A 384 9.55 -1.33 11.57
C HIS A 384 10.73 -0.75 12.39
N ASN A 385 10.79 0.59 12.54
CA ASN A 385 11.05 1.20 13.87
C ASN A 385 10.85 2.75 13.97
N MET A 386 10.06 3.20 14.97
CA MET A 386 10.49 4.15 16.04
C MET A 386 9.33 4.83 16.80
N LEU A 387 9.44 4.87 18.14
CA LEU A 387 8.54 5.55 19.09
C LEU A 387 9.29 6.63 19.90
N ARG A 388 8.70 7.81 20.11
CA ARG A 388 8.91 8.79 21.23
C ARG A 388 8.09 10.07 20.97
N THR A 389 7.48 10.82 21.90
CA THR A 389 7.45 10.90 23.38
C THR A 389 6.05 11.37 23.87
N LEU A 390 5.62 11.11 25.12
CA LEU A 390 4.27 11.48 25.63
C LEU A 390 4.25 12.02 27.08
N ARG A 391 3.33 12.96 27.38
CA ARG A 391 3.00 13.50 28.73
C ARG A 391 1.60 13.02 29.23
N THR A 392 1.14 13.48 30.40
CA THR A 392 0.29 12.73 31.37
C THR A 392 -1.11 13.31 31.68
N VAL A 393 -2.09 12.43 31.98
CA VAL A 393 -3.25 12.64 32.92
C VAL A 393 -3.59 11.26 33.58
N PRO A 394 -3.95 11.17 34.88
CA PRO A 394 -4.25 9.90 35.58
C PRO A 394 -5.75 9.51 35.63
N ILE A 395 -6.07 8.31 36.13
CA ILE A 395 -7.42 7.72 36.28
C ILE A 395 -7.59 7.09 37.68
N ASP A 396 -8.83 7.07 38.20
CA ASP A 396 -9.20 6.46 39.49
C ASP A 396 -9.46 4.94 39.35
N PRO A 397 -8.77 4.08 40.11
CA PRO A 397 -8.96 2.62 40.07
C PRO A 397 -10.20 2.09 40.82
N ASN A 398 -10.98 2.93 41.52
CA ASN A 398 -12.03 2.48 42.45
C ASN A 398 -13.48 2.58 41.94
N ALA A 399 -13.70 2.86 40.65
CA ALA A 399 -15.06 2.90 40.09
C ALA A 399 -15.73 1.50 40.11
N PRO A 400 -17.07 1.39 40.27
CA PRO A 400 -17.79 0.12 40.34
C PRO A 400 -17.94 -0.57 38.97
N LEU A 401 -17.87 -1.91 38.93
CA LEU A 401 -17.87 -2.76 37.72
C LEU A 401 -19.22 -3.49 37.50
N LEU A 402 -19.46 -3.96 36.27
CA LEU A 402 -20.66 -4.72 35.88
C LEU A 402 -20.70 -6.13 36.47
N THR A 403 -21.90 -6.65 36.74
CA THR A 403 -22.17 -8.04 37.15
C THR A 403 -22.72 -8.89 36.00
N PRO A 404 -21.94 -9.84 35.45
CA PRO A 404 -22.42 -10.80 34.44
C PRO A 404 -23.29 -11.91 35.07
N SER A 405 -24.23 -12.44 34.31
CA SER A 405 -25.30 -13.33 34.78
C SER A 405 -24.91 -14.82 34.96
N SER A 406 -23.64 -15.13 35.31
CA SER A 406 -23.16 -16.52 35.38
C SER A 406 -21.87 -16.71 36.19
N GLY A 407 -21.93 -16.62 37.53
CA GLY A 407 -20.88 -17.08 38.48
C GLY A 407 -19.51 -16.39 38.44
N VAL A 408 -19.25 -15.59 37.40
CA VAL A 408 -17.97 -14.95 37.09
C VAL A 408 -18.08 -13.46 37.35
N THR A 409 -17.20 -12.92 38.18
CA THR A 409 -17.09 -11.50 38.51
C THR A 409 -15.91 -10.88 37.77
N ILE A 410 -16.07 -9.69 37.20
CA ILE A 410 -14.94 -8.91 36.68
C ILE A 410 -14.44 -7.97 37.77
N ARG A 411 -13.14 -8.00 38.06
CA ARG A 411 -12.48 -7.06 38.97
C ARG A 411 -11.16 -6.53 38.40
N HIS A 412 -10.61 -5.49 39.01
CA HIS A 412 -9.24 -5.07 38.72
C HIS A 412 -8.24 -6.14 39.18
N ALA A 413 -7.16 -6.30 38.42
CA ALA A 413 -6.04 -7.14 38.79
C ALA A 413 -5.25 -6.51 39.97
N VAL A 414 -4.83 -7.35 40.91
CA VAL A 414 -3.94 -7.00 42.04
C VAL A 414 -2.60 -7.71 41.88
N LYS A 415 -1.55 -7.24 42.58
CA LYS A 415 -0.18 -7.76 42.39
C LYS A 415 -0.03 -9.26 42.63
N SER A 416 -0.87 -9.85 43.48
CA SER A 416 -0.90 -11.29 43.78
C SER A 416 -1.48 -12.14 42.64
N ASP A 417 -2.29 -11.56 41.75
CA ASP A 417 -2.83 -12.30 40.60
C ASP A 417 -1.75 -12.61 39.56
N ALA A 418 -0.64 -11.86 39.57
CA ALA A 418 0.30 -11.79 38.47
C ALA A 418 0.92 -13.14 38.07
N ASP A 419 1.13 -14.05 39.01
CA ASP A 419 1.72 -15.36 38.73
C ASP A 419 0.68 -16.29 38.07
N MET A 420 -0.59 -16.23 38.48
CA MET A 420 -1.70 -16.91 37.77
C MET A 420 -1.92 -16.35 36.36
N LEU A 421 -1.70 -15.05 36.15
CA LEU A 421 -1.81 -14.46 34.81
C LEU A 421 -0.73 -14.98 33.86
N VAL A 422 0.49 -15.27 34.34
CA VAL A 422 1.55 -15.92 33.54
C VAL A 422 1.12 -17.32 33.11
N GLU A 423 0.47 -18.10 33.99
CA GLU A 423 -0.05 -19.43 33.64
C GLU A 423 -1.15 -19.34 32.58
N ILE A 424 -2.04 -18.35 32.69
CA ILE A 424 -3.09 -18.12 31.70
C ILE A 424 -2.49 -17.72 30.34
N GLU A 425 -1.52 -16.80 30.31
CA GLU A 425 -0.75 -16.42 29.11
C GLU A 425 -0.09 -17.63 28.46
N ALA A 426 0.59 -18.46 29.26
CA ALA A 426 1.25 -19.69 28.81
C ALA A 426 0.26 -20.70 28.18
N SER A 427 -1.00 -20.71 28.62
CA SER A 427 -2.08 -21.53 28.05
C SER A 427 -2.79 -20.91 26.84
N ALA A 428 -2.55 -19.63 26.56
CA ALA A 428 -3.30 -18.84 25.59
C ALA A 428 -2.51 -18.47 24.32
N PHE A 429 -1.20 -18.26 24.44
CA PHE A 429 -0.32 -17.77 23.36
C PHE A 429 0.94 -18.63 23.18
N ILE A 430 1.65 -18.45 22.06
CA ILE A 430 3.01 -18.99 21.83
C ILE A 430 4.06 -18.20 22.63
N GLU A 431 5.29 -18.72 22.79
CA GLU A 431 6.26 -18.17 23.75
C GLU A 431 6.58 -16.68 23.52
N ASP A 432 6.82 -16.30 22.26
CA ASP A 432 7.21 -14.93 21.89
C ASP A 432 6.07 -13.89 21.99
N ASP A 433 4.81 -14.33 21.96
CA ASP A 433 3.63 -13.47 22.07
C ASP A 433 3.16 -13.27 23.54
N ARG A 434 3.73 -13.99 24.52
CA ARG A 434 3.30 -13.95 25.94
C ARG A 434 3.84 -12.75 26.70
N PHE A 435 3.05 -12.26 27.67
CA PHE A 435 3.60 -11.38 28.70
C PHE A 435 4.39 -12.13 29.78
N SER A 436 5.66 -11.78 29.96
CA SER A 436 6.44 -12.25 31.12
C SER A 436 5.86 -11.75 32.45
N ALA A 437 6.13 -12.47 33.55
CA ALA A 437 5.76 -12.07 34.91
C ALA A 437 6.15 -10.62 35.25
N ARG A 438 7.29 -10.15 34.71
CA ARG A 438 7.79 -8.78 34.89
C ARG A 438 6.96 -7.75 34.10
N GLN A 439 6.50 -8.08 32.89
CA GLN A 439 5.59 -7.22 32.13
C GLN A 439 4.21 -7.16 32.80
N ILE A 440 3.66 -8.28 33.26
CA ILE A 440 2.36 -8.33 33.94
C ILE A 440 2.39 -7.49 35.23
N LYS A 441 3.39 -7.69 36.11
CA LYS A 441 3.52 -6.89 37.34
C LYS A 441 3.63 -5.39 37.04
N ARG A 442 4.38 -5.00 35.99
CA ARG A 442 4.44 -3.60 35.50
C ARG A 442 3.13 -3.08 34.94
N LEU A 443 2.31 -3.91 34.28
CA LEU A 443 1.01 -3.51 33.76
C LEU A 443 0.02 -3.27 34.90
N ILE A 444 -0.02 -4.16 35.91
CA ILE A 444 -0.85 -4.00 37.12
C ILE A 444 -0.47 -2.73 37.88
N GLU A 445 0.82 -2.39 37.94
CA GLU A 445 1.32 -1.17 38.60
C GLU A 445 1.20 0.10 37.75
N ASN A 446 0.81 0.01 36.48
CA ASN A 446 0.80 1.16 35.57
C ASN A 446 -0.52 1.96 35.69
N PRO A 447 -0.51 3.22 36.13
CA PRO A 447 -1.72 4.03 36.28
C PRO A 447 -2.38 4.44 34.94
N ARG A 448 -1.83 4.02 33.80
CA ARG A 448 -2.45 4.13 32.46
C ARG A 448 -2.93 2.78 31.90
N ALA A 449 -2.83 1.70 32.66
CA ALA A 449 -3.36 0.40 32.31
C ALA A 449 -4.68 0.17 33.06
N ILE A 450 -5.72 -0.21 32.33
CA ILE A 450 -6.90 -0.84 32.92
C ILE A 450 -6.64 -2.33 32.79
N VAL A 451 -6.23 -2.98 33.89
CA VAL A 451 -6.02 -4.44 33.94
C VAL A 451 -7.19 -5.07 34.68
N LEU A 452 -7.91 -5.97 34.02
CA LEU A 452 -9.09 -6.67 34.53
C LEU A 452 -8.85 -8.17 34.55
N VAL A 453 -9.42 -8.85 35.55
CA VAL A 453 -9.47 -10.31 35.64
C VAL A 453 -10.93 -10.76 35.75
N ALA A 454 -11.21 -11.93 35.18
CA ALA A 454 -12.47 -12.64 35.33
C ALA A 454 -12.30 -13.77 36.35
N GLU A 455 -12.97 -13.66 37.49
CA GLU A 455 -12.84 -14.59 38.62
C GLU A 455 -14.14 -15.36 38.84
N GLU A 456 -14.05 -16.69 38.92
CA GLU A 456 -15.13 -17.60 39.30
C GLU A 456 -14.91 -18.08 40.74
N GLN A 457 -15.94 -18.03 41.57
CA GLN A 457 -15.87 -18.60 42.92
C GLN A 457 -16.08 -20.12 42.84
N ALA A 458 -15.08 -20.89 43.28
CA ALA A 458 -15.16 -22.35 43.35
C ALA A 458 -14.62 -22.83 44.70
N ASP A 459 -15.40 -23.65 45.41
CA ASP A 459 -15.01 -24.30 46.68
C ASP A 459 -14.45 -23.38 47.79
N GLY A 460 -14.77 -22.08 47.72
CA GLY A 460 -14.32 -21.06 48.68
C GLY A 460 -13.05 -20.29 48.27
N GLU A 461 -12.46 -20.62 47.12
CA GLU A 461 -11.31 -19.93 46.55
C GLU A 461 -11.66 -19.25 45.20
N GLY A 462 -11.08 -18.06 44.99
CA GLY A 462 -11.30 -17.27 43.78
C GLY A 462 -10.41 -17.73 42.62
N ARG A 463 -10.99 -18.38 41.61
CA ARG A 463 -10.25 -18.87 40.44
C ARG A 463 -10.30 -17.88 39.29
N ILE A 464 -9.14 -17.35 38.89
CA ILE A 464 -9.03 -16.53 37.69
C ILE A 464 -9.16 -17.42 36.44
N LEU A 465 -10.09 -17.05 35.54
CA LEU A 465 -10.37 -17.76 34.28
C LEU A 465 -9.83 -17.03 33.04
N GLY A 466 -9.50 -15.76 33.17
CA GLY A 466 -8.99 -14.94 32.09
C GLY A 466 -8.68 -13.52 32.55
N TRP A 467 -7.93 -12.78 31.73
CA TRP A 467 -7.58 -11.38 31.99
C TRP A 467 -7.54 -10.58 30.70
N ALA A 468 -7.65 -9.27 30.84
CA ALA A 468 -7.49 -8.35 29.73
C ALA A 468 -6.88 -7.03 30.19
N VAL A 469 -6.16 -6.37 29.29
CA VAL A 469 -5.50 -5.09 29.56
C VAL A 469 -5.76 -4.08 28.44
N ALA A 470 -6.13 -2.85 28.81
CA ALA A 470 -6.11 -1.70 27.92
C ALA A 470 -5.08 -0.66 28.38
N LEU A 471 -4.24 -0.19 27.46
CA LEU A 471 -3.29 0.89 27.68
C LEU A 471 -3.79 2.21 27.10
N ILE A 472 -3.70 3.27 27.89
CA ILE A 472 -4.17 4.60 27.51
C ILE A 472 -3.02 5.40 26.93
N ARG A 473 -3.17 5.83 25.68
CA ARG A 473 -2.22 6.65 24.94
C ARG A 473 -2.75 8.08 24.82
N HIS A 474 -1.92 9.03 25.25
CA HIS A 474 -2.14 10.44 24.93
C HIS A 474 -1.59 10.72 23.54
N HIS A 475 -2.18 11.68 22.83
CA HIS A 475 -1.69 12.23 21.57
C HIS A 475 -1.72 13.76 21.68
N ARG A 476 -1.03 14.49 20.78
CA ARG A 476 -0.87 15.95 20.89
C ARG A 476 -2.20 16.75 20.92
N ARG A 477 -3.30 16.16 20.45
CA ARG A 477 -4.64 16.77 20.39
C ARG A 477 -5.78 15.88 20.89
N TRP A 478 -5.51 14.65 21.33
CA TRP A 478 -6.54 13.64 21.63
C TRP A 478 -6.02 12.52 22.54
N ARG A 479 -6.88 11.58 22.93
CA ARG A 479 -6.54 10.39 23.72
C ARG A 479 -7.12 9.15 23.04
N SER A 480 -6.45 8.02 23.15
CA SER A 480 -6.94 6.73 22.66
C SER A 480 -6.70 5.60 23.66
N GLY A 481 -7.60 4.63 23.67
CA GLY A 481 -7.41 3.36 24.37
C GLY A 481 -6.81 2.35 23.39
N ARG A 482 -5.93 1.48 23.85
CA ARG A 482 -5.40 0.35 23.09
C ARG A 482 -5.61 -0.91 23.91
N VAL A 483 -6.55 -1.77 23.53
CA VAL A 483 -6.61 -3.14 24.09
C VAL A 483 -5.33 -3.85 23.66
N TYR A 484 -4.59 -4.35 24.63
CA TYR A 484 -3.18 -4.71 24.49
C TYR A 484 -2.89 -6.19 24.79
N GLY A 485 -3.86 -6.88 25.39
CA GLY A 485 -3.85 -8.31 25.65
C GLY A 485 -5.22 -8.77 26.16
N VAL A 486 -5.67 -9.93 25.72
CA VAL A 486 -6.92 -10.59 26.16
C VAL A 486 -6.67 -12.09 26.16
N ALA A 487 -6.56 -12.69 27.35
CA ALA A 487 -6.30 -14.12 27.49
C ALA A 487 -7.42 -14.80 28.29
N VAL A 488 -7.82 -15.99 27.85
CA VAL A 488 -8.78 -16.85 28.57
C VAL A 488 -8.16 -18.22 28.69
N ALA A 489 -8.12 -18.76 29.91
CA ALA A 489 -7.55 -20.06 30.21
C ALA A 489 -8.21 -21.14 29.33
N HIS A 490 -7.42 -22.08 28.80
CA HIS A 490 -7.92 -23.07 27.85
C HIS A 490 -9.18 -23.83 28.30
N PRO A 491 -9.37 -24.22 29.59
CA PRO A 491 -10.59 -24.88 30.06
C PRO A 491 -11.84 -23.96 30.12
N ALA A 492 -11.67 -22.65 29.98
CA ALA A 492 -12.72 -21.64 30.12
C ALA A 492 -13.08 -20.93 28.81
N LYS A 493 -12.42 -21.28 27.69
CA LYS A 493 -12.77 -20.79 26.34
C LYS A 493 -14.22 -21.19 25.98
N GLY A 494 -14.86 -20.40 25.11
CA GLY A 494 -16.27 -20.60 24.73
C GLY A 494 -17.32 -20.11 25.75
N ARG A 495 -16.95 -19.87 27.01
CA ARG A 495 -17.87 -19.41 28.08
C ARG A 495 -18.21 -17.91 28.05
N GLY A 496 -17.97 -17.21 26.93
CA GLY A 496 -18.22 -15.76 26.80
C GLY A 496 -17.25 -14.82 27.54
N ILE A 497 -16.32 -15.34 28.35
CA ILE A 497 -15.44 -14.56 29.24
C ILE A 497 -14.66 -13.44 28.52
N GLY A 498 -14.10 -13.74 27.34
CA GLY A 498 -13.40 -12.74 26.52
C GLY A 498 -14.30 -11.56 26.13
N ARG A 499 -15.57 -11.82 25.80
CA ARG A 499 -16.56 -10.77 25.50
C ARG A 499 -16.80 -9.88 26.70
N THR A 500 -16.99 -10.47 27.87
CA THR A 500 -17.22 -9.75 29.12
C THR A 500 -16.03 -8.85 29.47
N LEU A 501 -14.80 -9.37 29.38
CA LEU A 501 -13.58 -8.62 29.63
C LEU A 501 -13.42 -7.42 28.68
N VAL A 502 -13.57 -7.63 27.36
CA VAL A 502 -13.38 -6.57 26.35
C VAL A 502 -14.49 -5.52 26.44
N THR A 503 -15.75 -5.92 26.65
CA THR A 503 -16.87 -4.99 26.88
C THR A 503 -16.61 -4.11 28.10
N THR A 504 -16.09 -4.70 29.18
CA THR A 504 -15.77 -3.96 30.41
C THR A 504 -14.58 -3.01 30.21
N LEU A 505 -13.57 -3.39 29.42
CA LEU A 505 -12.49 -2.49 29.01
C LEU A 505 -13.01 -1.30 28.18
N ILE A 506 -13.91 -1.54 27.21
CA ILE A 506 -14.54 -0.46 26.43
C ILE A 506 -15.27 0.51 27.36
N GLN A 507 -16.11 0.00 28.26
CA GLN A 507 -16.85 0.84 29.21
C GLN A 507 -15.89 1.69 30.05
N ARG A 508 -14.81 1.09 30.58
CA ARG A 508 -13.81 1.83 31.37
C ARG A 508 -13.05 2.90 30.59
N LEU A 509 -12.79 2.68 29.31
CA LEU A 509 -12.22 3.70 28.44
C LEU A 509 -13.23 4.83 28.18
N GLN A 510 -14.52 4.51 28.01
CA GLN A 510 -15.58 5.51 27.86
C GLN A 510 -15.77 6.33 29.15
N ASP A 511 -15.81 5.70 30.33
CA ASP A 511 -15.84 6.36 31.64
C ASP A 511 -14.70 7.37 31.80
N ALA A 512 -13.51 7.07 31.25
CA ALA A 512 -12.34 7.94 31.24
C ALA A 512 -12.38 9.05 30.15
N ASN A 513 -13.49 9.21 29.43
CA ASN A 513 -13.65 10.07 28.25
C ASN A 513 -12.68 9.74 27.10
N ILE A 514 -12.44 8.45 26.85
CA ILE A 514 -11.57 7.94 25.79
C ILE A 514 -12.44 7.26 24.73
N ASN A 515 -12.80 8.05 23.72
CA ASN A 515 -13.80 7.69 22.71
C ASN A 515 -13.25 6.95 21.49
N ARG A 516 -11.92 6.85 21.35
CA ARG A 516 -11.27 6.14 20.24
C ARG A 516 -10.48 4.98 20.82
N VAL A 517 -10.99 3.77 20.61
CA VAL A 517 -10.40 2.54 21.14
C VAL A 517 -9.87 1.73 19.96
N TYR A 518 -8.64 1.24 20.10
CA TYR A 518 -7.96 0.41 19.12
C TYR A 518 -7.62 -0.93 19.75
N LEU A 519 -7.38 -1.92 18.91
CA LEU A 519 -6.73 -3.17 19.27
C LEU A 519 -5.92 -3.69 18.09
N GLU A 520 -5.09 -4.68 18.37
CA GLU A 520 -4.41 -5.49 17.39
C GLU A 520 -4.72 -6.95 17.71
N VAL A 521 -4.91 -7.76 16.67
CA VAL A 521 -5.22 -9.18 16.75
C VAL A 521 -4.48 -9.92 15.65
N ARG A 522 -3.90 -11.08 15.92
CA ARG A 522 -3.27 -11.90 14.87
C ARG A 522 -4.29 -12.24 13.78
N ALA A 523 -3.88 -12.17 12.51
CA ALA A 523 -4.74 -12.47 11.37
C ALA A 523 -5.23 -13.94 11.34
N ASP A 524 -4.49 -14.86 11.96
CA ASP A 524 -4.90 -16.27 12.14
C ASP A 524 -6.00 -16.46 13.22
N ASN A 525 -6.18 -15.48 14.13
CA ASN A 525 -7.02 -15.61 15.31
C ASN A 525 -8.48 -15.25 15.01
N THR A 526 -9.08 -16.01 14.08
CA THR A 526 -10.48 -15.92 13.66
C THR A 526 -11.48 -15.83 14.83
N PRO A 527 -11.33 -16.60 15.94
CA PRO A 527 -12.23 -16.47 17.10
C PRO A 527 -12.15 -15.10 17.79
N ALA A 528 -10.96 -14.50 17.87
CA ALA A 528 -10.79 -13.16 18.44
C ALA A 528 -11.28 -12.07 17.49
N MET A 529 -11.02 -12.18 16.18
CA MET A 529 -11.55 -11.25 15.17
C MET A 529 -13.09 -11.21 15.21
N THR A 530 -13.75 -12.37 15.12
CA THR A 530 -15.22 -12.49 15.24
C THR A 530 -15.75 -11.87 16.54
N LEU A 531 -15.02 -12.06 17.65
CA LEU A 531 -15.37 -11.45 18.93
C LEU A 531 -15.31 -9.92 18.87
N TYR A 532 -14.24 -9.35 18.31
CA TYR A 532 -14.05 -7.91 18.23
C TYR A 532 -15.04 -7.23 17.27
N GLU A 533 -15.30 -7.82 16.11
CA GLU A 533 -16.34 -7.37 15.17
C GLU A 533 -17.72 -7.31 15.84
N SER A 534 -18.11 -8.39 16.54
CA SER A 534 -19.37 -8.45 17.29
C SER A 534 -19.44 -7.52 18.52
N LEU A 535 -18.39 -6.74 18.78
CA LEU A 535 -18.31 -5.68 19.78
C LEU A 535 -18.20 -4.27 19.15
N GLY A 536 -18.28 -4.16 17.83
CA GLY A 536 -18.23 -2.89 17.08
C GLY A 536 -16.82 -2.41 16.73
N PHE A 537 -15.82 -3.29 16.78
CA PHE A 537 -14.51 -2.98 16.19
C PHE A 537 -14.52 -3.30 14.69
N GLU A 538 -14.05 -2.36 13.88
CA GLU A 538 -13.82 -2.56 12.44
C GLU A 538 -12.31 -2.60 12.17
N PRO A 539 -11.82 -3.46 11.26
CA PRO A 539 -10.43 -3.43 10.81
C PRO A 539 -10.15 -2.10 10.10
N ILE A 540 -9.02 -1.46 10.43
CA ILE A 540 -8.61 -0.16 9.87
C ILE A 540 -7.19 -0.13 9.29
N ALA A 541 -6.38 -1.15 9.57
CA ALA A 541 -5.06 -1.36 8.96
C ALA A 541 -4.61 -2.80 9.20
N ILE A 542 -3.80 -3.33 8.28
CA ILE A 542 -2.98 -4.52 8.51
C ILE A 542 -1.59 -4.03 8.98
N LEU A 543 -0.99 -4.77 9.91
CA LEU A 543 0.36 -4.56 10.42
C LEU A 543 1.16 -5.80 10.00
N ALA A 544 1.97 -5.67 8.96
CA ALA A 544 2.89 -6.72 8.54
C ALA A 544 3.79 -7.15 9.71
N ASP A 545 3.99 -8.46 9.80
CA ASP A 545 4.90 -9.20 10.70
C ASP A 545 4.90 -8.68 12.15
N TYR A 546 3.69 -8.36 12.63
CA TYR A 546 3.48 -7.69 13.91
C TYR A 546 3.48 -8.67 15.10
N TYR A 547 3.25 -9.95 14.86
CA TYR A 547 3.34 -11.04 15.82
C TYR A 547 4.38 -12.07 15.38
N ALA A 548 4.83 -12.92 16.30
CA ALA A 548 5.79 -13.98 15.99
C ALA A 548 5.25 -15.00 14.98
N ASP A 549 6.19 -15.67 14.30
CA ASP A 549 6.00 -16.55 13.13
C ASP A 549 5.50 -15.83 11.86
N ASP A 550 5.99 -14.61 11.60
CA ASP A 550 5.67 -13.78 10.42
C ASP A 550 4.15 -13.50 10.26
N ILE A 551 3.41 -13.51 11.37
CA ILE A 551 1.95 -13.43 11.35
C ILE A 551 1.47 -12.00 11.56
N HIS A 552 0.81 -11.49 10.52
CA HIS A 552 0.31 -10.12 10.47
C HIS A 552 -0.70 -9.84 11.60
N GLY A 553 -0.68 -8.61 12.10
CA GLY A 553 -1.68 -8.09 13.03
C GLY A 553 -2.74 -7.26 12.33
N ILE A 554 -4.01 -7.57 12.52
CA ILE A 554 -5.11 -6.70 12.11
C ILE A 554 -5.30 -5.62 13.19
N ARG A 555 -5.03 -4.36 12.86
CA ARG A 555 -5.39 -3.23 13.71
C ARG A 555 -6.87 -2.90 13.49
N MET A 556 -7.65 -2.98 14.56
CA MET A 556 -9.08 -2.66 14.55
C MET A 556 -9.36 -1.41 15.40
N ARG A 557 -10.46 -0.70 15.09
CA ARG A 557 -10.93 0.50 15.80
C ARG A 557 -12.41 0.34 16.16
N LEU A 558 -12.76 0.62 17.41
CA LEU A 558 -14.15 0.68 17.85
C LEU A 558 -14.86 1.86 17.16
N ILE A 559 -15.90 1.58 16.38
CA ILE A 559 -16.73 2.59 15.71
C ILE A 559 -17.94 2.91 16.58
N LYS A 560 -18.31 4.20 16.63
CA LYS A 560 -19.53 4.61 17.33
C LYS A 560 -20.76 4.50 16.43
N PRO A 561 -21.91 4.04 16.95
CA PRO A 561 -23.20 4.26 16.29
C PRO A 561 -23.39 5.76 16.04
N GLY A 562 -23.46 6.15 14.75
CA GLY A 562 -23.55 7.54 14.32
C GLY A 562 -22.27 8.17 13.75
N GLU A 563 -21.12 7.48 13.73
CA GLU A 563 -19.97 7.89 12.89
C GLU A 563 -20.07 7.38 11.43
N ILE A 564 -21.07 6.54 11.14
CA ILE A 564 -21.42 6.11 9.78
C ILE A 564 -22.51 7.06 9.24
N GLY A 565 -22.11 8.00 8.38
CA GLY A 565 -23.02 8.80 7.55
C GLY A 565 -23.10 10.30 7.86
N SER A 566 -22.15 11.08 7.35
CA SER A 566 -22.43 12.46 6.89
C SER A 566 -21.40 12.92 5.84
N ALA A 567 -21.77 12.78 4.57
CA ALA A 567 -21.03 13.18 3.37
C ALA A 567 -19.66 12.49 3.16
#